data_AF-A0A7R9G8L1-F1
#
_entry.id   AF-A0A7R9G8L1-F1
#
_cell.length_a   1.000
_cell.length_b   1.000
_cell.length_c   1.000
_cell.angle_alpha   90.00
_cell.angle_beta   90.00
_cell.angle_gamma   90.00
#
_symmetry.space_group_name_H-M   'P 1'
#
loop_
_entity.id
_entity.type
_entity.pdbx_description
1 polymer ?
#
loop_
_entity_poly.entity_id
_entity_poly.type
_entity_poly.pdbx_seq_one_letter_code
_entity_poly.pdbx_strand_id
1 'polypeptide(L)'
;MEAGFIMTPSGEIIPLEKLDFPIWQHGEGGNAPQDYGFTITAGKSGKLYDVQINTIEDDLFETELRFGWEWESRVIERYSKCTMNGVKGWGVTEWAYRNFSGRPEECAAADPPRVALINKG
;
A
#
# COMPACT_ATOMS: atom_id res chain seq x y z
N MET A 1 -2.07 2.88 -15.44
CA MET A 1 -0.88 3.72 -15.26
C MET A 1 -0.19 3.17 -14.03
N GLU A 2 0.90 2.43 -14.20
CA GLU A 2 1.75 2.03 -13.08
C GLU A 2 2.79 3.12 -12.93
N ALA A 3 2.62 3.97 -11.91
CA ALA A 3 3.53 5.07 -11.63
C ALA A 3 4.53 4.61 -10.57
N GLY A 4 5.83 4.72 -10.87
CA GLY A 4 6.89 4.44 -9.91
C GLY A 4 8.25 4.84 -10.47
N PHE A 5 9.25 4.95 -9.60
CA PHE A 5 10.63 5.20 -10.00
C PHE A 5 11.63 4.61 -9.00
N ILE A 6 12.88 4.45 -9.43
CA ILE A 6 14.04 4.18 -8.59
C ILE A 6 14.90 5.44 -8.55
N MET A 7 15.29 5.87 -7.35
CA MET A 7 16.30 6.93 -7.19
C MET A 7 17.66 6.31 -6.91
N THR A 8 18.67 6.65 -7.71
CA THR A 8 20.04 6.17 -7.50
C THR A 8 20.76 6.98 -6.41
N PRO A 9 21.88 6.49 -5.86
CA PRO A 9 22.70 7.27 -4.91
C PRO A 9 23.21 8.61 -5.47
N SER A 10 23.33 8.75 -6.80
CA SER A 10 23.69 10.01 -7.45
C SER A 10 22.50 10.96 -7.64
N GLY A 11 21.30 10.59 -7.18
CA GLY A 11 20.08 11.36 -7.30
C GLY A 11 19.37 11.22 -8.66
N GLU A 12 19.81 10.30 -9.51
CA GLU A 12 19.14 10.05 -10.79
C GLU A 12 17.80 9.35 -10.54
N ILE A 13 16.74 9.78 -11.23
CA ILE A 13 15.41 9.20 -11.18
C ILE A 13 15.21 8.33 -12.41
N ILE A 14 15.02 7.03 -12.20
CA ILE A 14 14.80 6.03 -13.25
C ILE A 14 13.34 5.58 -13.19
N PRO A 15 12.52 5.82 -14.22
CA PRO A 15 11.13 5.39 -14.22
C PRO A 15 11.01 3.86 -14.26
N LEU A 16 9.97 3.33 -13.61
CA LEU A 16 9.61 1.92 -13.76
C LEU A 16 8.94 1.68 -15.11
N GLU A 17 9.29 0.57 -15.74
CA GLU A 17 8.73 0.12 -17.02
C GLU A 17 7.78 -1.05 -16.82
N LYS A 18 8.11 -1.98 -15.91
CA LYS A 18 7.29 -3.15 -15.58
C LYS A 18 7.47 -3.57 -14.13
N LEU A 19 6.41 -4.14 -13.56
CA LEU A 19 6.38 -4.72 -12.24
C LEU A 19 5.79 -6.13 -12.32
N ASP A 20 6.50 -7.13 -11.83
CA ASP A 20 5.99 -8.50 -11.69
C ASP A 20 5.43 -8.72 -10.28
N PHE A 21 4.39 -7.95 -9.96
CA PHE A 21 3.70 -8.01 -8.66
C PHE A 21 2.19 -7.96 -8.87
N PRO A 22 1.57 -9.10 -9.25
CA PRO A 22 0.13 -9.18 -9.40
C PRO A 22 -0.55 -9.02 -8.02
N ILE A 23 -1.09 -7.83 -7.74
CA ILE A 23 -1.69 -7.47 -6.44
C ILE A 23 -2.71 -8.51 -5.96
N TRP A 24 -3.50 -9.07 -6.87
CA TRP A 24 -4.51 -10.07 -6.55
C TRP A 24 -3.93 -11.39 -6.01
N GLN A 25 -2.68 -11.75 -6.31
CA GLN A 25 -2.04 -12.94 -5.74
C GLN A 25 -1.59 -12.74 -4.30
N HIS A 26 -1.28 -11.49 -3.93
CA HIS A 26 -0.62 -11.17 -2.67
C HIS A 26 -1.57 -10.56 -1.63
N GLY A 27 -2.61 -9.86 -2.05
CA GLY A 27 -3.58 -9.18 -1.19
C GLY A 27 -4.98 -9.80 -1.19
N GLU A 28 -5.13 -11.06 -1.62
CA GLU A 28 -6.44 -11.71 -1.64
C GLU A 28 -7.05 -11.82 -0.22
N GLY A 29 -8.37 -11.72 -0.13
CA GLY A 29 -9.09 -11.84 1.15
C GLY A 29 -8.94 -10.62 2.07
N GLY A 30 -8.33 -9.53 1.59
CA GLY A 30 -8.17 -8.29 2.35
C GLY A 30 -6.98 -8.32 3.31
N ASN A 31 -6.17 -9.38 3.33
CA ASN A 31 -5.06 -9.48 4.26
C ASN A 31 -3.77 -9.06 3.56
N ALA A 32 -3.13 -8.01 4.08
CA ALA A 32 -1.85 -7.58 3.55
C ALA A 32 -0.75 -8.61 3.92
N PRO A 33 0.06 -9.06 2.95
CA PRO A 33 1.14 -9.99 3.20
C PRO A 33 2.24 -9.32 4.02
N GLN A 34 3.02 -10.15 4.72
CA GLN A 34 4.11 -9.70 5.58
C GLN A 34 5.49 -9.97 4.97
N ASP A 35 5.59 -11.03 4.16
CA ASP A 35 6.81 -11.45 3.50
C ASP A 35 6.52 -11.75 2.02
N TYR A 36 7.04 -10.92 1.13
CA TYR A 36 6.79 -11.03 -0.30
C TYR A 36 7.92 -10.41 -1.13
N GLY A 37 8.10 -10.94 -2.33
CA GLY A 37 9.11 -10.46 -3.27
C GLY A 37 8.56 -10.33 -4.67
N PHE A 38 9.20 -9.49 -5.47
CA PHE A 38 8.84 -9.22 -6.86
C PHE A 38 10.02 -8.63 -7.63
N THR A 39 9.92 -8.64 -8.95
CA THR A 39 10.93 -8.04 -9.82
C THR A 39 10.39 -6.77 -10.48
N ILE A 40 11.23 -5.76 -10.55
CA ILE A 40 10.97 -4.49 -11.23
C ILE A 40 11.88 -4.41 -12.46
N THR A 41 11.32 -3.99 -13.60
CA THR A 41 12.10 -3.49 -14.75
C THR A 41 12.10 -1.98 -14.73
N ALA A 42 13.26 -1.33 -14.77
CA ALA A 42 13.37 0.13 -14.77
C ALA A 42 14.32 0.66 -15.85
N GLY A 43 13.93 1.81 -16.41
CA GLY A 43 14.69 2.56 -17.41
C GLY A 43 14.75 1.92 -18.79
N LYS A 44 15.23 2.70 -19.77
CA LYS A 44 15.29 2.31 -21.20
C LYS A 44 16.15 1.08 -21.47
N SER A 45 17.13 0.79 -20.62
CA SER A 45 17.98 -0.41 -20.74
C SER A 45 17.27 -1.69 -20.30
N GLY A 46 16.10 -1.60 -19.66
CA GLY A 46 15.36 -2.75 -19.15
C GLY A 46 16.05 -3.43 -17.97
N LYS A 47 16.71 -2.65 -17.10
CA LYS A 47 17.43 -3.22 -15.96
C LYS A 47 16.46 -3.84 -14.95
N LEU A 48 16.77 -5.06 -14.52
CA LEU A 48 15.99 -5.80 -13.52
C LEU A 48 16.48 -5.52 -12.11
N TYR A 49 15.52 -5.47 -11.18
CA TYR A 49 15.74 -5.30 -9.75
C TYR A 49 14.89 -6.32 -9.00
N ASP A 50 15.53 -7.19 -8.24
CA ASP A 50 14.86 -8.11 -7.33
C ASP A 50 14.60 -7.40 -6.01
N VAL A 51 13.35 -7.38 -5.58
CA VAL A 51 12.88 -6.71 -4.37
C VAL A 51 12.28 -7.73 -3.42
N GLN A 52 12.72 -7.70 -2.17
CA GLN A 52 12.10 -8.43 -1.06
C GLN A 52 11.61 -7.44 -0.02
N ILE A 53 10.39 -7.62 0.45
CA ILE A 53 9.77 -6.85 1.52
C ILE A 53 9.48 -7.75 2.72
N ASN A 54 9.88 -7.29 3.91
CA ASN A 54 9.53 -7.92 5.17
C ASN A 54 8.95 -6.86 6.11
N THR A 55 7.67 -6.99 6.48
CA THR A 55 7.02 -6.07 7.41
C THR A 55 7.57 -6.25 8.82
N ILE A 56 7.67 -5.16 9.58
CA ILE A 56 8.08 -5.21 10.98
C ILE A 56 6.83 -5.55 11.81
N GLU A 57 6.80 -6.73 12.42
CA GLU A 57 5.72 -7.15 13.30
C GLU A 57 5.85 -6.51 14.68
N ASP A 58 5.18 -5.36 14.85
CA ASP A 58 5.02 -4.67 16.13
C ASP A 58 3.83 -3.70 15.96
N ASP A 59 2.90 -3.70 16.92
CA ASP A 59 1.66 -2.89 16.91
C ASP A 59 1.93 -1.37 16.80
N LEU A 60 3.15 -0.91 17.14
CA LEU A 60 3.57 0.47 16.95
C LEU A 60 3.97 0.81 15.51
N PHE A 61 4.13 -0.20 14.66
CA PHE A 61 4.67 -0.08 13.30
C PHE A 61 3.65 -0.47 12.21
N GLU A 62 2.41 -0.75 12.61
CA GLU A 62 1.25 -0.93 11.74
C GLU A 62 0.17 0.11 12.07
N THR A 63 -0.51 0.63 11.06
CA THR A 63 -1.69 1.48 11.25
C THR A 63 -2.76 1.09 10.24
N GLU A 64 -3.97 0.87 10.73
CA GLU A 64 -5.16 0.68 9.90
C GLU A 64 -5.96 1.99 9.83
N LEU A 65 -6.12 2.53 8.63
CA LEU A 65 -6.89 3.73 8.34
C LEU A 65 -8.14 3.37 7.56
N ARG A 66 -9.22 4.13 7.77
CA ARG A 66 -10.45 4.03 6.97
C ARG A 66 -10.77 5.38 6.34
N PHE A 67 -11.04 5.36 5.04
CA PHE A 67 -11.33 6.55 4.25
C PHE A 67 -12.70 6.46 3.58
N GLY A 68 -13.28 7.64 3.35
CA GLY A 68 -14.61 7.82 2.80
C GLY A 68 -15.69 7.92 3.88
N TRP A 69 -16.90 8.35 3.50
CA TRP A 69 -17.95 8.68 4.47
C TRP A 69 -18.47 7.44 5.18
N GLU A 70 -18.78 6.39 4.41
CA GLU A 70 -19.19 5.09 4.94
C GLU A 70 -18.01 4.13 5.07
N TRP A 71 -16.78 4.67 5.21
CA TRP A 71 -15.55 3.90 5.37
C TRP A 71 -15.35 2.85 4.27
N GLU A 72 -15.51 3.25 3.01
CA GLU A 72 -15.48 2.38 1.83
C GLU A 72 -14.06 1.88 1.50
N SER A 73 -13.03 2.55 2.01
CA SER A 73 -11.63 2.16 1.87
C SER A 73 -11.04 1.81 3.23
N ARG A 74 -10.34 0.67 3.30
CA ARG A 74 -9.51 0.26 4.43
C ARG A 74 -8.06 0.19 3.96
N VAL A 75 -7.19 0.97 4.59
CA VAL A 75 -5.78 1.07 4.24
C VAL A 75 -4.96 0.53 5.40
N ILE A 76 -4.02 -0.37 5.09
CA ILE A 76 -3.05 -0.91 6.05
C ILE A 76 -1.69 -0.33 5.69
N GLU A 77 -1.13 0.49 6.57
CA GLU A 77 0.21 1.06 6.46
C GLU A 77 1.17 0.35 7.41
N ARG A 78 2.35 -0.05 6.91
CA ARG A 78 3.36 -0.78 7.70
C ARG A 78 4.77 -0.30 7.45
N TYR A 79 5.54 -0.13 8.51
CA TYR A 79 7.00 -0.06 8.36
C TYR A 79 7.55 -1.42 7.92
N SER A 80 8.43 -1.39 6.92
CA SER A 80 8.92 -2.60 6.26
C SER A 80 10.42 -2.50 6.00
N LYS A 81 11.13 -3.61 6.19
CA LYS A 81 12.48 -3.81 5.68
C LYS A 81 12.38 -4.15 4.20
N CYS A 82 13.26 -3.57 3.40
CA CYS A 82 13.35 -3.82 1.97
C CYS A 82 14.76 -4.30 1.64
N THR A 83 14.87 -5.31 0.78
CA THR A 83 16.13 -5.70 0.16
C THR A 83 15.98 -5.58 -1.34
N MET A 84 16.77 -4.72 -1.98
CA MET A 84 16.78 -4.54 -3.43
C MET A 84 18.14 -4.92 -4.00
N ASN A 85 18.22 -5.95 -4.85
CA ASN A 85 19.48 -6.51 -5.37
C ASN A 85 20.51 -6.78 -4.25
N GLY A 86 20.06 -7.30 -3.12
CA GLY A 86 20.90 -7.56 -1.93
C GLY A 86 21.21 -6.34 -1.06
N VAL A 87 20.86 -5.12 -1.49
CA VAL A 87 21.04 -3.89 -0.71
C VAL A 87 19.87 -3.73 0.25
N LYS A 88 20.17 -3.66 1.55
CA LYS A 88 19.17 -3.52 2.62
C LYS A 88 18.77 -2.06 2.82
N GLY A 89 17.50 -1.85 3.12
CA GLY A 89 16.89 -0.58 3.46
C GLY A 89 15.61 -0.76 4.27
N TRP A 90 14.90 0.34 4.48
CA TRP A 90 13.61 0.38 5.17
C TRP A 90 12.70 1.40 4.49
N GLY A 91 11.39 1.26 4.71
CA GLY A 91 10.38 2.16 4.16
C GLY A 91 9.01 1.82 4.72
N VAL A 92 7.98 2.27 4.01
CA VAL A 92 6.58 2.02 4.34
C VAL A 92 5.92 1.29 3.18
N THR A 93 5.03 0.36 3.49
CA THR A 93 4.12 -0.26 2.52
C THR A 93 2.69 0.14 2.85
N GLU A 94 1.90 0.37 1.80
CA GLU A 94 0.48 0.73 1.92
C GLU A 94 -0.34 -0.28 1.11
N TRP A 95 -1.33 -0.88 1.76
CA TRP A 95 -2.27 -1.80 1.13
C TRP A 95 -3.69 -1.26 1.27
N ALA A 96 -4.26 -0.80 0.16
CA ALA A 96 -5.61 -0.27 0.11
C ALA A 96 -6.61 -1.33 -0.36
N TYR A 97 -7.61 -1.59 0.49
CA TYR A 97 -8.69 -2.55 0.24
C TYR A 97 -10.03 -1.83 0.17
N ARG A 98 -10.93 -2.38 -0.65
CA ARG A 98 -12.34 -2.04 -0.53
C ARG A 98 -12.89 -2.63 0.77
N ASN A 99 -13.52 -1.80 1.58
CA ASN A 99 -14.21 -2.21 2.77
C ASN A 99 -15.71 -2.36 2.50
N PHE A 100 -16.25 -3.54 2.81
CA PHE A 100 -17.66 -3.85 2.63
C PHE A 100 -18.46 -3.79 3.94
N SER A 101 -17.80 -3.58 5.09
CA SER A 101 -18.48 -3.53 6.39
C SER A 101 -19.26 -2.23 6.62
N GLY A 102 -18.89 -1.15 5.91
CA GLY A 102 -19.39 0.18 6.19
C GLY A 102 -18.79 0.79 7.47
N ARG A 103 -19.23 2.02 7.78
CA ARG A 103 -18.93 2.73 9.03
C ARG A 103 -19.88 2.24 10.15
N PRO A 104 -19.39 1.85 11.34
CA PRO A 104 -20.22 1.41 12.46
C PRO A 104 -21.29 2.43 12.86
N GLU A 105 -22.47 1.92 13.24
CA GLU A 105 -23.61 2.76 13.65
C GLU A 105 -23.27 3.67 14.84
N GLU A 106 -22.46 3.18 15.78
CA GLU A 106 -21.98 3.95 16.93
C GLU A 106 -21.14 5.17 16.55
N CYS A 107 -20.37 5.09 15.45
CA CYS A 107 -19.67 6.25 14.91
C CYS A 107 -20.62 7.20 14.17
N ALA A 108 -21.65 6.67 13.50
CA ALA A 108 -22.65 7.47 12.78
C ALA A 108 -23.66 8.15 13.71
N ALA A 109 -23.90 7.61 14.90
CA ALA A 109 -24.87 8.14 15.87
C ALA A 109 -24.53 9.55 16.37
N ALA A 110 -23.25 9.93 16.30
CA ALA A 110 -22.78 11.27 16.65
C ALA A 110 -22.86 12.28 15.49
N ASP A 111 -23.34 11.86 14.31
CA ASP A 111 -23.40 12.73 13.14
C ASP A 111 -24.40 13.89 13.35
N PRO A 112 -24.03 15.13 12.97
CA PRO A 112 -24.98 16.22 12.92
C PRO A 112 -26.15 15.93 11.96
N PRO A 113 -27.39 16.36 12.24
CA PRO A 113 -28.56 16.04 11.39
C PRO A 113 -28.40 16.41 9.90
N ARG A 114 -27.63 17.46 9.60
CA ARG A 114 -27.35 17.90 8.21
C ARG A 114 -26.67 16.82 7.36
N VAL A 115 -26.02 15.84 7.97
CA VAL A 115 -25.36 14.73 7.28
C VAL A 115 -26.34 13.87 6.47
N ALA A 116 -27.59 13.76 6.92
CA ALA A 116 -28.62 12.98 6.21
C ALA A 116 -28.94 13.54 4.81
N LEU A 117 -28.53 14.78 4.52
CA LEU A 117 -28.76 15.45 3.24
C LEU A 117 -27.55 15.39 2.30
N ILE A 118 -26.42 14.87 2.76
CA ILE A 118 -25.19 14.77 1.99
C ILE A 118 -25.28 13.53 1.11
N ASN A 119 -24.87 13.64 -0.16
CA ASN A 119 -24.57 12.45 -0.95
C ASN A 119 -23.27 11.84 -0.43
N LYS A 120 -23.37 10.65 0.16
CA LYS A 120 -22.26 10.01 0.89
C LYS A 120 -21.34 9.19 -0.03
N GLY A 121 -21.67 9.11 -1.32
CA GLY A 121 -20.98 8.28 -2.30
C GLY A 121 -21.97 7.50 -3.13
#